data_AF-A0A3L7PKD9-F1
#
_entry.id   AF-A0A3L7PKD9-F1
#
_cell.length_a   1.000
_cell.length_b   1.000
_cell.length_c   1.000
_cell.angle_alpha   90.00
_cell.angle_beta   90.00
_cell.angle_gamma   90.00
#
_symmetry.space_group_name_H-M   'P 1'
#
loop_
_entity.id
_entity.type
_entity.pdbx_description
1 polymer ?
#
loop_
_entity_poly.entity_id
_entity_poly.type
_entity_poly.pdbx_seq_one_letter_code
_entity_poly.pdbx_strand_id
1 'polypeptide(L)'
;MVAPRLAPRLTAPAAILLATMAAPAVAAETAWCQWRGPNRDGFVAGAAWPDGLADNRLEKAWRVDLGPSYSGPVVAGDVVIVTETADAATEHVRAFDRATGAERWHAEWEGALRVPFFAASNGSWIRSTPCVDGDRVYVAGMRDLLVCLDVASGREHWRVDFVKALESPLPAFGCVSSPLVIGDHVYVQAGSGFAKLDKLTGAIVWRVLDDGGGMSGSAFSSPYHVTLDGVPQILVQTREELAAVDPEKGSVLWKTPVEAFRGMNIVTPTVSDGRIFTTSYGGGSFLFAVNPTRTDKPVEQVWRNKIQGYMSTPIVIGGHAYVHLRNQRFACLDLTTGKEDWITTPFGRYWSMVAQGNRILALDETGDLRLIRATPEGYELVGEAKVAAEESWAHLAVEGTELYIRDLKGLSAYRWK
;
A
#
# COMPACT_ATOMS: atom_id res chain seq x y z
N MET A 1 -5.17 -13.49 -95.15
CA MET A 1 -4.25 -12.42 -94.71
C MET A 1 -4.63 -12.04 -93.29
N VAL A 2 -3.87 -12.55 -92.31
CA VAL A 2 -4.17 -12.46 -90.88
C VAL A 2 -3.29 -11.36 -90.28
N ALA A 3 -3.91 -10.34 -89.70
CA ALA A 3 -3.25 -9.27 -88.96
C ALA A 3 -3.02 -9.69 -87.48
N PRO A 4 -1.90 -9.32 -86.84
CA PRO A 4 -1.61 -9.74 -85.48
C PRO A 4 -2.33 -8.85 -84.45
N ARG A 5 -2.97 -9.49 -83.45
CA ARG A 5 -3.55 -8.85 -82.27
C ARG A 5 -2.46 -8.55 -81.23
N LEU A 6 -2.35 -7.29 -80.82
CA LEU A 6 -1.52 -6.84 -79.69
C LEU A 6 -2.18 -7.23 -78.35
N ALA A 7 -1.40 -7.82 -77.45
CA ALA A 7 -1.81 -8.14 -76.08
C ALA A 7 -1.70 -6.91 -75.16
N PRO A 8 -2.56 -6.76 -74.14
CA PRO A 8 -2.51 -5.65 -73.20
C PRO A 8 -1.39 -5.84 -72.16
N ARG A 9 -0.67 -4.76 -71.85
CA ARG A 9 0.33 -4.70 -70.77
C ARG A 9 -0.39 -4.53 -69.43
N LEU A 10 -0.23 -5.51 -68.53
CA LEU A 10 -0.64 -5.42 -67.12
C LEU A 10 0.37 -4.57 -66.35
N THR A 11 -0.07 -3.44 -65.80
CA THR A 11 0.69 -2.64 -64.82
C THR A 11 0.49 -3.21 -63.42
N ALA A 12 1.57 -3.63 -62.75
CA ALA A 12 1.54 -4.07 -61.36
C ALA A 12 1.39 -2.86 -60.40
N PRO A 13 0.61 -2.96 -59.31
CA PRO A 13 0.52 -1.90 -58.33
C PRO A 13 1.76 -1.91 -57.41
N ALA A 14 2.35 -0.75 -57.16
CA ALA A 14 3.43 -0.57 -56.20
C ALA A 14 2.87 -0.69 -54.78
N ALA A 15 3.31 -1.71 -54.03
CA ALA A 15 3.02 -1.86 -52.61
C ALA A 15 3.88 -0.88 -51.81
N ILE A 16 3.25 0.14 -51.22
CA ILE A 16 3.89 1.03 -50.24
C ILE A 16 3.93 0.27 -48.90
N LEU A 17 5.12 -0.19 -48.49
CA LEU A 17 5.36 -0.68 -47.13
C LEU A 17 5.30 0.53 -46.19
N LEU A 18 4.22 0.68 -45.42
CA LEU A 18 4.23 1.52 -44.23
C LEU A 18 5.05 0.79 -43.14
N ALA A 19 6.27 1.25 -42.92
CA ALA A 19 7.04 0.88 -41.74
C ALA A 19 6.42 1.57 -40.52
N THR A 20 5.59 0.85 -39.77
CA THR A 20 5.16 1.28 -38.44
C THR A 20 6.36 1.25 -37.50
N MET A 21 6.97 2.42 -37.26
CA MET A 21 7.92 2.56 -36.17
C MET A 21 7.16 2.39 -34.85
N ALA A 22 7.22 1.20 -34.26
CA ALA A 22 6.82 0.99 -32.89
C ALA A 22 7.78 1.80 -32.01
N ALA A 23 7.29 2.90 -31.42
CA ALA A 23 8.02 3.58 -30.36
C ALA A 23 8.29 2.55 -29.24
N PRO A 24 9.50 2.51 -28.68
CA PRO A 24 9.75 1.66 -27.52
C PRO A 24 8.77 2.08 -26.43
N ALA A 25 7.97 1.13 -25.95
CA ALA A 25 7.22 1.35 -24.72
C ALA A 25 8.26 1.63 -23.65
N VAL A 26 8.33 2.88 -23.20
CA VAL A 26 9.05 3.22 -21.99
C VAL A 26 8.35 2.41 -20.91
N ALA A 27 8.98 1.33 -20.44
CA ALA A 27 8.49 0.65 -19.26
C ALA A 27 8.37 1.74 -18.20
N ALA A 28 7.13 2.00 -17.74
CA ALA A 28 6.93 2.91 -16.63
C ALA A 28 7.85 2.42 -15.52
N GLU A 29 8.84 3.23 -15.16
CA GLU A 29 9.60 3.04 -13.95
C GLU A 29 8.58 2.76 -12.84
N THR A 30 8.70 1.62 -12.17
CA THR A 30 7.71 1.15 -11.19
C THR A 30 7.79 2.04 -9.97
N ALA A 31 7.16 3.20 -10.06
CA ALA A 31 7.23 4.24 -9.06
C ALA A 31 6.57 3.74 -7.76
N TRP A 32 7.14 4.11 -6.61
CA TRP A 32 6.53 3.93 -5.29
C TRP A 32 5.29 4.84 -5.12
N CYS A 33 4.29 4.68 -5.99
CA CYS A 33 3.16 5.57 -6.16
C CYS A 33 2.00 5.30 -5.20
N GLN A 34 2.09 4.25 -4.37
CA GLN A 34 1.00 3.81 -3.50
C GLN A 34 1.50 3.04 -2.26
N TRP A 35 0.56 2.73 -1.36
CA TRP A 35 0.77 1.91 -0.17
C TRP A 35 1.57 0.64 -0.47
N ARG A 36 2.70 0.44 0.23
CA ARG A 36 3.60 -0.72 0.08
C ARG A 36 4.16 -0.93 -1.35
N GLY A 37 4.28 0.15 -2.11
CA GLY A 37 4.95 0.14 -3.40
C GLY A 37 4.04 -0.30 -4.55
N PRO A 38 4.62 -0.53 -5.74
CA PRO A 38 3.89 -0.65 -7.00
C PRO A 38 2.78 -1.71 -7.00
N ASN A 39 2.97 -2.81 -6.27
CA ASN A 39 2.03 -3.95 -6.21
C ASN A 39 1.36 -4.13 -4.85
N ARG A 40 1.57 -3.21 -3.89
CA ARG A 40 1.08 -3.27 -2.49
C ARG A 40 1.54 -4.49 -1.69
N ASP A 41 2.53 -5.22 -2.18
CA ASP A 41 3.11 -6.43 -1.59
C ASP A 41 4.38 -6.13 -0.77
N GLY A 42 4.90 -4.89 -0.84
CA GLY A 42 6.13 -4.48 -0.19
C GLY A 42 7.38 -4.90 -0.95
N PHE A 43 7.30 -5.28 -2.23
CA PHE A 43 8.46 -5.62 -3.05
C PHE A 43 8.86 -4.50 -4.00
N VAL A 44 10.17 -4.36 -4.20
CA VAL A 44 10.76 -3.53 -5.27
C VAL A 44 11.57 -4.36 -6.23
N ALA A 45 11.55 -3.94 -7.50
CA ALA A 45 12.44 -4.42 -8.55
C ALA A 45 13.62 -3.44 -8.75
N GLY A 46 14.59 -3.83 -9.58
CA GLY A 46 15.68 -2.96 -10.00
C GLY A 46 17.06 -3.44 -9.53
N ALA A 47 18.01 -2.51 -9.47
CA ALA A 47 19.39 -2.80 -9.07
C ALA A 47 19.43 -3.35 -7.64
N ALA A 48 20.31 -4.33 -7.42
CA ALA A 48 20.49 -4.93 -6.11
C ALA A 48 20.91 -3.87 -5.08
N TRP A 49 20.27 -3.90 -3.91
CA TRP A 49 20.68 -3.06 -2.79
C TRP A 49 22.12 -3.37 -2.34
N PRO A 50 22.80 -2.39 -1.71
CA PRO A 50 24.11 -2.62 -1.11
C PRO A 50 24.11 -3.82 -0.15
N ASP A 51 25.28 -4.43 0.02
CA ASP A 51 25.48 -5.58 0.90
C ASP A 51 25.57 -5.23 2.40
N GLY A 52 25.21 -4.01 2.80
CA GLY A 52 25.16 -3.54 4.18
C GLY A 52 24.65 -2.09 4.29
N LEU A 53 24.46 -1.59 5.52
CA LEU A 53 23.91 -0.25 5.80
C LEU A 53 24.87 0.71 6.55
N ALA A 54 26.14 0.35 6.76
CA ALA A 54 27.07 1.20 7.51
C ALA A 54 27.10 2.66 6.99
N ASP A 55 27.42 3.62 7.88
CA ASP A 55 27.26 5.07 7.69
C ASP A 55 27.74 5.67 6.35
N ASN A 56 28.69 5.01 5.67
CA ASN A 56 29.20 5.47 4.37
C ASN A 56 28.36 5.03 3.16
N ARG A 57 27.31 4.21 3.35
CA ARG A 57 26.48 3.64 2.27
C ARG A 57 25.14 4.36 2.07
N LEU A 58 24.76 5.23 3.01
CA LEU A 58 23.53 6.01 2.96
C LEU A 58 23.87 7.49 3.11
N GLU A 59 23.63 8.28 2.06
CA GLU A 59 23.76 9.73 2.11
C GLU A 59 22.38 10.38 2.25
N LYS A 60 22.22 11.24 3.25
CA LYS A 60 21.04 12.11 3.36
C LYS A 60 21.13 13.21 2.32
N ALA A 61 20.24 13.18 1.32
CA ALA A 61 20.18 14.18 0.26
C ALA A 61 19.53 15.48 0.75
N TRP A 62 18.39 15.38 1.42
CA TRP A 62 17.67 16.53 1.98
C TRP A 62 16.72 16.10 3.11
N ARG A 63 16.25 17.08 3.87
CA ARG A 63 15.18 16.94 4.87
C ARG A 63 14.28 18.16 4.81
N VAL A 64 12.98 17.93 4.99
CA VAL A 64 11.98 18.97 5.26
C VAL A 64 11.25 18.68 6.58
N ASP A 65 10.92 19.73 7.31
CA ASP A 65 10.14 19.62 8.55
C ASP A 65 8.64 19.59 8.26
N LEU A 66 7.94 18.71 8.97
CA LEU A 66 6.53 18.39 8.78
C LEU A 66 5.86 18.19 10.14
N GLY A 67 4.57 18.48 10.23
CA GLY A 67 3.69 17.98 11.28
C GLY A 67 3.53 16.45 11.22
N PRO A 68 2.93 15.84 12.24
CA PRO A 68 2.86 14.39 12.38
C PRO A 68 1.91 13.72 11.37
N SER A 69 2.21 12.47 11.00
CA SER A 69 1.33 11.58 10.23
C SER A 69 1.83 10.12 10.29
N TYR A 70 0.95 9.15 10.02
CA TYR A 70 1.29 7.74 9.78
C TYR A 70 1.36 7.37 8.29
N SER A 71 1.07 8.32 7.41
CA SER A 71 1.06 8.15 5.96
C SER A 71 2.46 7.97 5.41
N GLY A 72 2.69 6.95 4.57
CA GLY A 72 3.94 6.79 3.84
C GLY A 72 4.08 7.86 2.74
N PRO A 73 5.31 8.33 2.43
CA PRO A 73 5.54 9.12 1.23
C PRO A 73 5.32 8.26 -0.03
N VAL A 74 4.87 8.90 -1.11
CA VAL A 74 4.78 8.29 -2.45
C VAL A 74 5.61 9.09 -3.44
N VAL A 75 6.14 8.41 -4.45
CA VAL A 75 7.00 8.99 -5.48
C VAL A 75 6.28 8.91 -6.83
N ALA A 76 6.28 10.01 -7.57
CA ALA A 76 5.72 10.07 -8.91
C ALA A 76 6.62 10.94 -9.81
N GLY A 77 7.39 10.31 -10.69
CA GLY A 77 8.37 11.00 -11.53
C GLY A 77 9.37 11.78 -10.68
N ASP A 78 9.30 13.11 -10.78
CA ASP A 78 10.19 14.06 -10.10
C ASP A 78 9.59 14.70 -8.84
N VAL A 79 8.46 14.18 -8.33
CA VAL A 79 7.86 14.62 -7.07
C VAL A 79 7.78 13.52 -6.02
N VAL A 80 7.93 13.93 -4.76
CA VAL A 80 7.63 13.14 -3.57
C VAL A 80 6.44 13.78 -2.88
N ILE A 81 5.34 13.03 -2.73
CA ILE A 81 4.10 13.50 -2.13
C ILE A 81 3.93 12.84 -0.77
N VAL A 82 3.54 13.63 0.23
CA VAL A 82 3.33 13.17 1.60
C VAL A 82 2.18 13.94 2.25
N THR A 83 1.65 13.42 3.35
CA THR A 83 0.58 14.09 4.10
C THR A 83 1.02 14.42 5.52
N GLU A 84 0.37 15.41 6.13
CA GLU A 84 0.56 15.79 7.53
C GLU A 84 -0.74 16.28 8.15
N THR A 85 -0.81 16.22 9.48
CA THR A 85 -1.83 16.97 10.24
C THR A 85 -1.15 18.17 10.89
N ALA A 86 -1.54 19.37 10.47
CA ALA A 86 -0.99 20.64 10.94
C ALA A 86 -1.90 21.25 12.01
N ASP A 87 -1.27 21.82 13.05
CA ASP A 87 -1.91 22.57 14.14
C ASP A 87 -3.10 21.88 14.83
N ALA A 88 -3.16 20.55 14.75
CA ALA A 88 -4.29 19.72 15.18
C ALA A 88 -5.66 20.17 14.61
N ALA A 89 -5.66 20.81 13.44
CA ALA A 89 -6.85 21.40 12.81
C ALA A 89 -7.00 20.96 11.35
N THR A 90 -5.95 21.11 10.55
CA THR A 90 -5.98 20.87 9.10
C THR A 90 -5.18 19.62 8.73
N GLU A 91 -5.61 18.98 7.65
CA GLU A 91 -4.83 17.95 6.97
C GLU A 91 -4.25 18.55 5.70
N HIS A 92 -2.96 18.30 5.49
CA HIS A 92 -2.22 18.83 4.36
C HIS A 92 -1.71 17.69 3.48
N VAL A 93 -1.63 17.96 2.19
CA VAL A 93 -0.89 17.17 1.19
C VAL A 93 0.18 18.08 0.63
N ARG A 94 1.44 17.64 0.66
CA ARG A 94 2.57 18.45 0.21
C ARG A 94 3.38 17.66 -0.81
N ALA A 95 3.79 18.35 -1.87
CA ALA A 95 4.68 17.80 -2.88
C ALA A 95 6.02 18.51 -2.85
N PHE A 96 7.07 17.72 -2.86
CA PHE A 96 8.45 18.19 -2.87
C PHE A 96 9.13 17.75 -4.16
N ASP A 97 9.98 18.61 -4.69
CA ASP A 97 10.92 18.26 -5.72
C ASP A 97 11.81 17.10 -5.24
N ARG A 98 11.78 15.99 -5.97
CA ARG A 98 12.44 14.75 -5.59
C ARG A 98 13.96 14.91 -5.42
N ALA A 99 14.58 15.77 -6.22
CA ALA A 99 16.02 15.97 -6.23
C ALA A 99 16.50 16.85 -5.08
N THR A 100 15.76 17.92 -4.77
CA THR A 100 16.21 19.03 -3.90
C THR A 100 15.46 19.14 -2.58
N GLY A 101 14.26 18.55 -2.48
CA GLY A 101 13.37 18.70 -1.32
C GLY A 101 12.64 20.05 -1.29
N ALA A 102 12.75 20.89 -2.32
CA ALA A 102 12.01 22.14 -2.39
C ALA A 102 10.51 21.88 -2.54
N GLU A 103 9.67 22.56 -1.75
CA GLU A 103 8.22 22.45 -1.90
C GLU A 103 7.79 22.97 -3.28
N ARG A 104 6.97 22.18 -3.99
CA ARG A 104 6.36 22.55 -5.25
C ARG A 104 4.94 23.09 -5.04
N TRP A 105 4.17 22.41 -4.21
CA TRP A 105 2.80 22.81 -3.87
C TRP A 105 2.37 22.18 -2.54
N HIS A 106 1.35 22.77 -1.93
CA HIS A 106 0.58 22.18 -0.85
C HIS A 106 -0.92 22.37 -1.10
N ALA A 107 -1.72 21.45 -0.60
CA ALA A 107 -3.18 21.55 -0.52
C ALA A 107 -3.62 21.22 0.91
N GLU A 108 -4.70 21.84 1.37
CA GLU A 108 -5.19 21.67 2.74
C GLU A 108 -6.71 21.67 2.85
N TRP A 109 -7.21 21.06 3.91
CA TRP A 109 -8.62 21.12 4.31
C TRP A 109 -8.77 20.93 5.81
N GLU A 110 -9.93 21.31 6.36
CA GLU A 110 -10.32 20.94 7.71
C GLU A 110 -10.54 19.42 7.78
N GLY A 111 -9.61 18.72 8.44
CA GLY A 111 -9.56 17.27 8.45
C GLY A 111 -9.24 16.67 9.82
N ALA A 112 -8.91 17.48 10.82
CA ALA A 112 -8.54 16.95 12.13
C ALA A 112 -9.68 16.15 12.79
N LEU A 113 -9.27 15.05 13.41
CA LEU A 113 -10.13 14.16 14.17
C LEU A 113 -9.42 13.75 15.44
N ARG A 114 -10.04 14.01 16.59
CA ARG A 114 -9.51 13.57 17.89
C ARG A 114 -9.94 12.13 18.16
N VAL A 115 -8.98 11.22 18.23
CA VAL A 115 -9.25 9.82 18.59
C VAL A 115 -9.62 9.69 20.07
N PRO A 116 -10.33 8.62 20.49
CA PRO A 116 -10.66 8.36 21.89
C PRO A 116 -9.45 8.43 22.82
N PHE A 117 -9.67 8.87 24.07
CA PHE A 117 -8.58 9.13 25.03
C PHE A 117 -7.67 7.90 25.28
N PHE A 118 -8.23 6.69 25.26
CA PHE A 118 -7.47 5.44 25.45
C PHE A 118 -6.61 5.05 24.24
N ALA A 119 -6.75 5.74 23.11
CA ALA A 119 -5.94 5.60 21.90
C ALA A 119 -5.14 6.88 21.59
N ALA A 120 -5.15 7.88 22.47
CA ALA A 120 -4.52 9.18 22.22
C ALA A 120 -2.99 9.09 21.99
N SER A 121 -2.33 8.09 22.58
CA SER A 121 -0.91 7.80 22.33
C SER A 121 -0.59 7.44 20.88
N ASN A 122 -1.59 7.00 20.11
CA ASN A 122 -1.45 6.62 18.70
C ASN A 122 -1.72 7.80 17.76
N GLY A 123 -1.75 9.01 18.29
CA GLY A 123 -1.92 10.24 17.53
C GLY A 123 -3.34 10.49 17.01
N SER A 124 -3.58 11.72 16.57
CA SER A 124 -4.82 12.18 15.94
C SER A 124 -4.48 12.78 14.58
N TRP A 125 -3.77 11.99 13.78
CA TRP A 125 -3.10 12.44 12.56
C TRP A 125 -3.53 11.60 11.38
N ILE A 126 -3.50 12.18 10.18
CA ILE A 126 -3.75 11.47 8.92
C ILE A 126 -2.87 10.22 8.79
N ARG A 127 -3.49 9.11 8.35
CA ARG A 127 -2.88 7.76 8.41
C ARG A 127 -2.84 7.04 7.07
N SER A 128 -3.77 7.36 6.18
CA SER A 128 -3.85 6.74 4.88
C SER A 128 -2.69 7.19 3.99
N THR A 129 -2.05 6.26 3.29
CA THR A 129 -1.01 6.58 2.29
C THR A 129 -1.69 6.97 0.98
N PRO A 130 -1.33 8.12 0.36
CA PRO A 130 -1.86 8.51 -0.94
C PRO A 130 -1.64 7.45 -2.02
N CYS A 131 -2.44 7.53 -3.08
CA CYS A 131 -2.21 6.76 -4.30
C CYS A 131 -2.11 7.72 -5.48
N VAL A 132 -1.05 7.61 -6.28
CA VAL A 132 -0.86 8.35 -7.53
C VAL A 132 -1.15 7.43 -8.70
N ASP A 133 -2.03 7.88 -9.61
CA ASP A 133 -2.33 7.25 -10.90
C ASP A 133 -2.31 8.33 -11.98
N GLY A 134 -1.30 8.28 -12.87
CA GLY A 134 -1.12 9.28 -13.92
C GLY A 134 -0.94 10.69 -13.38
N ASP A 135 -1.84 11.60 -13.73
CA ASP A 135 -1.84 13.01 -13.34
C ASP A 135 -2.59 13.28 -12.04
N ARG A 136 -3.08 12.24 -11.34
CA ARG A 136 -3.93 12.37 -10.15
C ARG A 136 -3.32 11.73 -8.92
N VAL A 137 -3.51 12.38 -7.78
CA VAL A 137 -3.27 11.83 -6.45
C VAL A 137 -4.58 11.75 -5.67
N TYR A 138 -4.83 10.59 -5.06
CA TYR A 138 -6.00 10.30 -4.24
C TYR A 138 -5.58 10.20 -2.78
N VAL A 139 -6.22 11.00 -1.91
CA VAL A 139 -5.86 11.11 -0.49
C VAL A 139 -7.11 10.91 0.37
N ALA A 140 -7.06 9.94 1.27
CA ALA A 140 -8.11 9.72 2.26
C ALA A 140 -7.73 10.37 3.60
N GLY A 141 -8.44 11.43 3.96
CA GLY A 141 -8.32 12.12 5.24
C GLY A 141 -9.01 11.38 6.39
N MET A 142 -8.69 11.74 7.63
CA MET A 142 -9.16 11.08 8.84
C MET A 142 -10.67 11.02 8.95
N ARG A 143 -11.39 12.00 8.39
CA ARG A 143 -12.84 12.14 8.55
C ARG A 143 -13.66 11.36 7.50
N ASP A 144 -13.09 10.33 6.89
CA ASP A 144 -13.63 9.69 5.68
C ASP A 144 -13.90 10.73 4.57
N LEU A 145 -12.90 11.57 4.31
CA LEU A 145 -12.89 12.50 3.18
C LEU A 145 -11.90 11.98 2.14
N LEU A 146 -12.35 11.67 0.93
CA LEU A 146 -11.46 11.33 -0.19
C LEU A 146 -11.33 12.54 -1.11
N VAL A 147 -10.09 12.97 -1.35
CA VAL A 147 -9.78 14.12 -2.20
C VAL A 147 -8.95 13.65 -3.39
N CYS A 148 -9.28 14.12 -4.59
CA CYS A 148 -8.49 13.93 -5.80
C CYS A 148 -7.83 15.26 -6.19
N LEU A 149 -6.51 15.27 -6.26
CA LEU A 149 -5.70 16.43 -6.63
C LEU A 149 -4.89 16.14 -7.89
N ASP A 150 -4.54 17.20 -8.60
CA ASP A 150 -3.60 17.22 -9.72
C ASP A 150 -2.16 17.06 -9.20
N VAL A 151 -1.40 16.10 -9.73
CA VAL A 151 -0.02 15.80 -9.29
C VAL A 151 0.93 16.98 -9.50
N ALA A 152 0.73 17.76 -10.57
CA ALA A 152 1.65 18.83 -10.94
C ALA A 152 1.42 20.11 -10.12
N SER A 153 0.19 20.38 -9.69
CA SER A 153 -0.20 21.66 -9.10
C SER A 153 -0.85 21.57 -7.72
N GLY A 154 -1.25 20.38 -7.27
CA GLY A 154 -2.04 20.21 -6.05
C GLY A 154 -3.47 20.72 -6.16
N ARG A 155 -3.91 21.16 -7.34
CA ARG A 155 -5.27 21.65 -7.56
C ARG A 155 -6.27 20.51 -7.38
N GLU A 156 -7.31 20.75 -6.60
CA GLU A 156 -8.40 19.79 -6.44
C GLU A 156 -9.22 19.63 -7.73
N HIS A 157 -9.50 18.36 -8.05
CA HIS A 157 -10.47 17.99 -9.07
C HIS A 157 -11.84 17.72 -8.49
N TRP A 158 -11.89 16.95 -7.40
CA TRP A 158 -13.11 16.59 -6.70
C TRP A 158 -12.79 16.13 -5.28
N ARG A 159 -13.82 16.13 -4.42
CA ARG A 159 -13.79 15.52 -3.09
C ARG A 159 -15.09 14.81 -2.79
N VAL A 160 -15.02 13.76 -1.97
CA VAL A 160 -16.17 13.00 -1.46
C VAL A 160 -16.07 12.94 0.05
N ASP A 161 -17.00 13.60 0.72
CA ASP A 161 -17.25 13.44 2.15
C ASP A 161 -18.24 12.29 2.34
N PHE A 162 -17.74 11.11 2.72
CA PHE A 162 -18.59 9.92 2.83
C PHE A 162 -19.58 10.04 3.98
N VAL A 163 -19.19 10.68 5.09
CA VAL A 163 -20.07 10.92 6.25
C VAL A 163 -21.29 11.73 5.81
N LYS A 164 -21.08 12.77 5.01
CA LYS A 164 -22.18 13.58 4.47
C LYS A 164 -22.95 12.87 3.35
N ALA A 165 -22.25 12.24 2.41
CA ALA A 165 -22.86 11.66 1.21
C ALA A 165 -23.69 10.41 1.51
N LEU A 166 -23.33 9.65 2.55
CA LEU A 166 -23.96 8.38 2.91
C LEU A 166 -24.66 8.42 4.27
N GLU A 167 -24.66 9.57 4.94
CA GLU A 167 -25.17 9.72 6.32
C GLU A 167 -24.53 8.71 7.30
N SER A 168 -23.29 8.28 7.02
CA SER A 168 -22.59 7.28 7.82
C SER A 168 -21.99 7.90 9.08
N PRO A 169 -21.88 7.16 10.20
CA PRO A 169 -21.22 7.66 11.40
C PRO A 169 -19.75 8.01 11.16
N LEU A 170 -19.28 9.13 11.70
CA LEU A 170 -17.86 9.51 11.66
C LEU A 170 -17.00 8.43 12.35
N PRO A 171 -15.92 7.90 11.73
CA PRO A 171 -15.09 6.87 12.33
C PRO A 171 -14.33 7.38 13.56
N ALA A 172 -14.37 6.65 14.67
CA ALA A 172 -13.73 7.07 15.92
C ALA A 172 -12.19 7.08 15.85
N PHE A 173 -11.62 6.26 14.96
CA PHE A 173 -10.17 6.12 14.79
C PHE A 173 -9.66 6.71 13.47
N GLY A 174 -10.53 7.42 12.76
CA GLY A 174 -10.26 7.97 11.44
C GLY A 174 -10.13 6.94 10.31
N CYS A 175 -10.02 7.44 9.08
CA CYS A 175 -9.77 6.63 7.90
C CYS A 175 -8.31 6.14 7.87
N VAL A 176 -8.12 4.83 7.72
CA VAL A 176 -6.79 4.20 7.60
C VAL A 176 -6.57 3.59 6.22
N SER A 177 -7.64 3.37 5.46
CA SER A 177 -7.59 2.69 4.17
C SER A 177 -6.85 3.52 3.14
N SER A 178 -5.71 3.02 2.66
CA SER A 178 -4.96 3.62 1.56
C SER A 178 -5.69 3.35 0.24
N PRO A 179 -6.05 4.39 -0.56
CA PRO A 179 -6.78 4.21 -1.81
C PRO A 179 -6.09 3.22 -2.74
N LEU A 180 -6.88 2.46 -3.48
CA LEU A 180 -6.44 1.53 -4.52
C LEU A 180 -7.06 1.97 -5.84
N VAL A 181 -6.26 2.13 -6.88
CA VAL A 181 -6.76 2.45 -8.23
C VAL A 181 -6.66 1.22 -9.11
N ILE A 182 -7.75 0.89 -9.81
CA ILE A 182 -7.80 -0.17 -10.83
C ILE A 182 -8.59 0.38 -12.02
N GLY A 183 -7.92 0.50 -13.17
CA GLY A 183 -8.53 1.05 -14.37
C GLY A 183 -9.09 2.45 -14.13
N ASP A 184 -10.39 2.62 -14.32
CA ASP A 184 -11.09 3.90 -14.18
C ASP A 184 -11.70 4.15 -12.79
N HIS A 185 -11.30 3.37 -11.79
CA HIS A 185 -11.95 3.40 -10.48
C HIS A 185 -10.98 3.47 -9.31
N VAL A 186 -11.43 4.14 -8.25
CA VAL A 186 -10.77 4.21 -6.94
C VAL A 186 -11.57 3.38 -5.94
N TYR A 187 -10.87 2.64 -5.11
CA TYR A 187 -11.42 1.75 -4.09
C TYR A 187 -10.88 2.11 -2.71
N VAL A 188 -11.76 2.21 -1.71
CA VAL A 188 -11.40 2.62 -0.35
C VAL A 188 -12.37 2.05 0.69
N GLN A 189 -11.89 1.69 1.88
CA GLN A 189 -12.75 1.45 3.03
C GLN A 189 -13.05 2.78 3.73
N ALA A 190 -14.22 3.35 3.47
CA ALA A 190 -14.70 4.63 4.00
C ALA A 190 -16.24 4.66 4.01
N GLY A 191 -16.84 5.49 4.87
CA GLY A 191 -18.30 5.62 4.92
C GLY A 191 -18.98 4.34 5.42
N SER A 192 -18.40 3.71 6.44
CA SER A 192 -18.88 2.46 7.02
C SER A 192 -19.02 1.31 6.01
N GLY A 193 -18.11 1.20 5.06
CA GLY A 193 -18.06 0.09 4.11
C GLY A 193 -16.86 0.16 3.18
N PHE A 194 -16.85 -0.70 2.17
CA PHE A 194 -15.90 -0.70 1.07
C PHE A 194 -16.57 -0.14 -0.18
N ALA A 195 -16.04 0.95 -0.71
CA ALA A 195 -16.63 1.71 -1.80
C ALA A 195 -15.77 1.66 -3.07
N LYS A 196 -16.45 1.65 -4.23
CA LYS A 196 -15.89 1.92 -5.55
C LYS A 196 -16.39 3.26 -6.03
N LEU A 197 -15.49 4.08 -6.57
CA LEU A 197 -15.78 5.39 -7.10
C LEU A 197 -15.22 5.51 -8.52
N ASP A 198 -15.90 6.26 -9.37
CA ASP A 198 -15.35 6.73 -10.63
C ASP A 198 -14.15 7.66 -10.34
N LYS A 199 -12.99 7.35 -10.93
CA LYS A 199 -11.74 8.03 -10.57
C LYS A 199 -11.65 9.48 -11.05
N LEU A 200 -12.47 9.87 -12.02
CA LEU A 200 -12.46 11.19 -12.66
C LEU A 200 -13.44 12.15 -11.99
N THR A 201 -14.54 11.64 -11.45
CA THR A 201 -15.65 12.44 -10.92
C THR A 201 -15.84 12.28 -9.41
N GLY A 202 -15.34 11.19 -8.82
CA GLY A 202 -15.63 10.84 -7.43
C GLY A 202 -17.05 10.31 -7.23
N ALA A 203 -17.80 10.00 -8.29
CA ALA A 203 -19.13 9.42 -8.15
C ALA A 203 -19.03 8.02 -7.52
N ILE A 204 -19.76 7.78 -6.43
CA ILE A 204 -19.84 6.46 -5.79
C ILE A 204 -20.60 5.52 -6.73
N VAL A 205 -19.94 4.46 -7.19
CA VAL A 205 -20.52 3.44 -8.09
C VAL A 205 -21.24 2.37 -7.28
N TRP A 206 -20.58 1.86 -6.25
CA TRP A 206 -21.18 0.93 -5.29
C TRP A 206 -20.48 1.00 -3.94
N ARG A 207 -21.16 0.47 -2.91
CA ARG A 207 -20.62 0.28 -1.56
C ARG A 207 -21.14 -1.05 -1.00
N VAL A 208 -20.25 -1.82 -0.38
CA VAL A 208 -20.54 -3.14 0.21
C VAL A 208 -19.74 -3.35 1.50
N LEU A 209 -19.91 -4.50 2.16
CA LEU A 209 -19.23 -4.82 3.42
C LEU A 209 -19.50 -3.78 4.51
N ASP A 210 -20.78 -3.42 4.67
CA ASP A 210 -21.21 -2.43 5.65
C ASP A 210 -20.76 -2.81 7.07
N ASP A 211 -20.29 -1.82 7.83
CA ASP A 211 -19.90 -1.97 9.24
C ASP A 211 -20.76 -1.08 10.17
N GLY A 212 -20.57 -1.25 11.48
CA GLY A 212 -21.35 -0.52 12.48
C GLY A 212 -21.02 0.97 12.62
N GLY A 213 -20.01 1.49 11.91
CA GLY A 213 -19.56 2.87 12.01
C GLY A 213 -18.96 3.25 13.37
N GLY A 214 -18.50 4.50 13.48
CA GLY A 214 -18.07 5.06 14.76
C GLY A 214 -16.95 4.26 15.42
N MET A 215 -17.22 3.71 16.61
CA MET A 215 -16.28 2.89 17.38
C MET A 215 -15.99 1.52 16.76
N SER A 216 -16.95 0.99 15.99
CA SER A 216 -16.91 -0.32 15.35
C SER A 216 -16.77 -0.21 13.83
N GLY A 217 -16.46 0.98 13.31
CA GLY A 217 -16.31 1.21 11.88
C GLY A 217 -14.90 1.62 11.47
N SER A 218 -14.69 1.74 10.16
CA SER A 218 -13.37 1.95 9.53
C SER A 218 -12.39 0.84 9.91
N ALA A 219 -12.25 -0.14 9.01
CA ALA A 219 -11.23 -1.16 9.16
C ALA A 219 -9.83 -0.54 9.03
N PHE A 220 -8.87 -1.10 9.74
CA PHE A 220 -7.52 -0.56 9.83
C PHE A 220 -6.59 -1.00 8.69
N SER A 221 -7.15 -1.67 7.68
CA SER A 221 -6.42 -2.33 6.62
C SER A 221 -6.74 -1.72 5.25
N SER A 222 -5.78 -1.81 4.34
CA SER A 222 -5.91 -1.31 2.99
C SER A 222 -6.29 -2.44 2.03
N PRO A 223 -7.11 -2.20 1.00
CA PRO A 223 -7.50 -3.24 0.04
C PRO A 223 -6.31 -3.75 -0.77
N TYR A 224 -6.38 -4.98 -1.26
CA TYR A 224 -5.33 -5.63 -2.06
C TYR A 224 -5.94 -6.32 -3.29
N HIS A 225 -5.52 -5.93 -4.50
CA HIS A 225 -6.02 -6.53 -5.74
C HIS A 225 -5.23 -7.80 -6.08
N VAL A 226 -5.94 -8.88 -6.42
CA VAL A 226 -5.33 -10.15 -6.80
C VAL A 226 -6.20 -10.88 -7.82
N THR A 227 -5.58 -11.72 -8.64
CA THR A 227 -6.28 -12.75 -9.41
C THR A 227 -5.95 -14.12 -8.81
N LEU A 228 -6.97 -14.84 -8.33
CA LEU A 228 -6.82 -16.22 -7.82
C LEU A 228 -7.58 -17.15 -8.78
N ASP A 229 -6.94 -18.21 -9.24
CA ASP A 229 -7.49 -19.16 -10.21
C ASP A 229 -8.21 -18.50 -11.42
N GLY A 230 -7.63 -17.40 -11.93
CA GLY A 230 -8.18 -16.65 -13.07
C GLY A 230 -9.33 -15.70 -12.74
N VAL A 231 -9.74 -15.59 -11.46
CA VAL A 231 -10.81 -14.68 -11.02
C VAL A 231 -10.20 -13.42 -10.38
N PRO A 232 -10.37 -12.23 -10.99
CA PRO A 232 -9.94 -10.97 -10.39
C PRO A 232 -10.83 -10.61 -9.21
N GLN A 233 -10.21 -10.20 -8.11
CA GLN A 233 -10.92 -9.85 -6.88
C GLN A 233 -10.10 -8.89 -6.02
N ILE A 234 -10.79 -8.11 -5.19
CA ILE A 234 -10.14 -7.24 -4.20
C ILE A 234 -10.31 -7.88 -2.83
N LEU A 235 -9.19 -8.21 -2.19
CA LEU A 235 -9.15 -8.64 -0.81
C LEU A 235 -9.38 -7.43 0.10
N VAL A 236 -10.34 -7.55 0.99
CA VAL A 236 -10.74 -6.52 1.96
C VAL A 236 -10.75 -7.14 3.34
N GLN A 237 -9.77 -6.75 4.15
CA GLN A 237 -9.74 -7.09 5.57
C GLN A 237 -10.61 -6.05 6.30
N THR A 238 -11.80 -6.47 6.70
CA THR A 238 -12.69 -5.68 7.58
C THR A 238 -12.27 -5.88 9.04
N ARG A 239 -13.01 -5.28 9.96
CA ARG A 239 -12.78 -5.48 11.40
C ARG A 239 -12.99 -6.92 11.86
N GLU A 240 -13.83 -7.70 11.19
CA GLU A 240 -14.23 -9.04 11.67
C GLU A 240 -13.92 -10.15 10.66
N GLU A 241 -13.81 -9.81 9.38
CA GLU A 241 -13.75 -10.77 8.29
C GLU A 241 -12.68 -10.37 7.27
N LEU A 242 -12.04 -11.37 6.67
CA LEU A 242 -11.37 -11.21 5.39
C LEU A 242 -12.37 -11.57 4.31
N ALA A 243 -12.60 -10.66 3.36
CA ALA A 243 -13.52 -10.85 2.25
C ALA A 243 -12.81 -10.65 0.91
N ALA A 244 -13.40 -11.20 -0.15
CA ALA A 244 -13.09 -10.82 -1.53
C ALA A 244 -14.31 -10.23 -2.21
N VAL A 245 -14.08 -9.15 -2.95
CA VAL A 245 -15.11 -8.41 -3.69
C VAL A 245 -14.79 -8.42 -5.18
N ASP A 246 -15.80 -8.69 -6.00
CA ASP A 246 -15.73 -8.51 -7.45
C ASP A 246 -15.49 -7.01 -7.76
N PRO A 247 -14.37 -6.63 -8.41
CA PRO A 247 -14.03 -5.23 -8.63
C PRO A 247 -15.03 -4.52 -9.56
N GLU A 248 -15.72 -5.26 -10.43
CA GLU A 248 -16.72 -4.68 -11.33
C GLU A 248 -18.07 -4.53 -10.65
N LYS A 249 -18.59 -5.64 -10.13
CA LYS A 249 -19.99 -5.74 -9.66
C LYS A 249 -20.18 -5.32 -8.21
N GLY A 250 -19.12 -5.31 -7.40
CA GLY A 250 -19.21 -5.10 -5.96
C GLY A 250 -19.78 -6.30 -5.20
N SER A 251 -20.09 -7.42 -5.85
CA SER A 251 -20.57 -8.63 -5.17
C SER A 251 -19.47 -9.24 -4.31
N VAL A 252 -19.79 -9.58 -3.07
CA VAL A 252 -18.90 -10.34 -2.18
C VAL A 252 -18.81 -11.77 -2.71
N LEU A 253 -17.63 -12.17 -3.17
CA LEU A 253 -17.37 -13.51 -3.70
C LEU A 253 -17.27 -14.55 -2.58
N TRP A 254 -16.60 -14.18 -1.51
CA TRP A 254 -16.47 -14.99 -0.30
C TRP A 254 -16.05 -14.11 0.87
N LYS A 255 -16.25 -14.64 2.08
CA LYS A 255 -15.74 -14.05 3.32
C LYS A 255 -15.45 -15.15 4.35
N THR A 256 -14.47 -14.91 5.20
CA THR A 256 -14.10 -15.79 6.32
C THR A 256 -13.81 -14.94 7.56
N PRO A 257 -14.22 -15.38 8.76
CA PRO A 257 -13.86 -14.68 9.99
C PRO A 257 -12.34 -14.63 10.21
N VAL A 258 -11.84 -13.49 10.67
CA VAL A 258 -10.48 -13.34 11.18
C VAL A 258 -10.59 -12.79 12.59
N GLU A 259 -10.38 -13.66 13.57
CA GLU A 259 -10.47 -13.29 14.98
C GLU A 259 -9.48 -12.15 15.27
N ALA A 260 -9.92 -11.10 15.97
CA ALA A 260 -9.06 -10.02 16.44
C ALA A 260 -9.64 -9.40 17.70
N PHE A 261 -8.76 -9.00 18.62
CA PHE A 261 -9.18 -8.30 19.82
C PHE A 261 -9.75 -6.93 19.44
N ARG A 262 -11.05 -6.74 19.74
CA ARG A 262 -11.83 -5.52 19.41
C ARG A 262 -11.82 -5.15 17.92
N GLY A 263 -11.75 -6.16 17.05
CA GLY A 263 -11.74 -5.96 15.59
C GLY A 263 -10.49 -5.25 15.07
N MET A 264 -9.37 -5.33 15.80
CA MET A 264 -8.08 -4.80 15.36
C MET A 264 -7.40 -5.70 14.33
N ASN A 265 -8.09 -5.91 13.21
CA ASN A 265 -7.54 -6.48 11.98
C ASN A 265 -6.88 -5.35 11.19
N ILE A 266 -5.55 -5.23 11.34
CA ILE A 266 -4.78 -4.04 10.92
C ILE A 266 -3.99 -4.27 9.64
N VAL A 267 -3.39 -5.44 9.47
CA VAL A 267 -2.45 -5.66 8.36
C VAL A 267 -3.18 -5.79 7.03
N THR A 268 -2.53 -5.36 5.95
CA THR A 268 -2.97 -5.72 4.59
C THR A 268 -2.72 -7.22 4.37
N PRO A 269 -3.67 -8.01 3.84
CA PRO A 269 -3.41 -9.43 3.58
C PRO A 269 -2.31 -9.58 2.53
N THR A 270 -1.48 -10.61 2.67
CA THR A 270 -0.38 -10.92 1.73
C THR A 270 -0.71 -12.19 0.96
N VAL A 271 -0.45 -12.20 -0.35
CA VAL A 271 -0.69 -13.36 -1.21
C VAL A 271 0.64 -14.01 -1.60
N SER A 272 0.71 -15.33 -1.50
CA SER A 272 1.84 -16.13 -1.99
C SER A 272 1.33 -17.47 -2.51
N ASP A 273 1.75 -17.84 -3.71
CA ASP A 273 1.42 -19.14 -4.34
C ASP A 273 -0.09 -19.45 -4.33
N GLY A 274 -0.92 -18.45 -4.64
CA GLY A 274 -2.38 -18.57 -4.66
C GLY A 274 -3.04 -18.69 -3.28
N ARG A 275 -2.27 -18.57 -2.18
CA ARG A 275 -2.77 -18.58 -0.80
C ARG A 275 -2.70 -17.20 -0.19
N ILE A 276 -3.57 -16.97 0.80
CA ILE A 276 -3.69 -15.68 1.48
C ILE A 276 -3.22 -15.84 2.92
N PHE A 277 -2.15 -15.14 3.26
CA PHE A 277 -1.64 -15.03 4.63
C PHE A 277 -2.11 -13.72 5.27
N THR A 278 -2.61 -13.80 6.50
CA THR A 278 -2.93 -12.61 7.31
C THR A 278 -2.64 -12.88 8.78
N THR A 279 -2.50 -11.81 9.55
CA THR A 279 -2.25 -11.87 11.00
C THR A 279 -2.97 -10.73 11.69
N SER A 280 -3.42 -10.97 12.92
CA SER A 280 -4.29 -10.03 13.62
C SER A 280 -3.85 -9.78 15.05
N TYR A 281 -4.18 -8.59 15.56
CA TYR A 281 -3.92 -8.26 16.95
C TYR A 281 -4.87 -9.06 17.86
N GLY A 282 -4.33 -9.95 18.68
CA GLY A 282 -5.12 -10.74 19.64
C GLY A 282 -5.72 -12.03 19.08
N GLY A 283 -5.72 -12.26 17.76
CA GLY A 283 -6.30 -13.47 17.17
C GLY A 283 -5.30 -14.54 16.74
N GLY A 284 -4.21 -14.17 16.08
CA GLY A 284 -3.25 -15.14 15.54
C GLY A 284 -2.82 -14.84 14.12
N SER A 285 -2.21 -15.83 13.49
CA SER A 285 -1.83 -15.84 12.09
C SER A 285 -2.57 -16.96 11.37
N PHE A 286 -2.97 -16.70 10.13
CA PHE A 286 -3.88 -17.54 9.37
C PHE A 286 -3.36 -17.69 7.95
N LEU A 287 -3.48 -18.90 7.41
CA LEU A 287 -3.30 -19.14 5.98
C LEU A 287 -4.59 -19.70 5.40
N PHE A 288 -5.07 -19.06 4.35
CA PHE A 288 -6.27 -19.46 3.62
C PHE A 288 -5.90 -19.93 2.22
N ALA A 289 -6.45 -21.08 1.82
CA ALA A 289 -6.53 -21.49 0.43
C ALA A 289 -7.92 -21.08 -0.08
N VAL A 290 -7.96 -20.52 -1.28
CA VAL A 290 -9.20 -20.03 -1.87
C VAL A 290 -9.35 -20.66 -3.25
N ASN A 291 -10.52 -21.26 -3.49
CA ASN A 291 -10.95 -21.61 -4.83
C ASN A 291 -12.20 -20.78 -5.15
N PRO A 292 -12.04 -19.64 -5.84
CA PRO A 292 -13.13 -18.71 -6.10
C PRO A 292 -14.17 -19.25 -7.09
N THR A 293 -13.89 -20.38 -7.77
CA THR A 293 -14.84 -21.02 -8.69
C THR A 293 -15.88 -21.90 -7.98
N ARG A 294 -15.66 -22.20 -6.69
CA ARG A 294 -16.60 -22.99 -5.88
C ARG A 294 -17.67 -22.11 -5.26
N THR A 295 -18.93 -22.53 -5.40
CA THR A 295 -20.06 -21.87 -4.72
C THR A 295 -20.16 -22.28 -3.25
N ASP A 296 -19.75 -23.50 -2.92
CA ASP A 296 -19.77 -24.05 -1.56
C ASP A 296 -18.36 -24.01 -0.95
N LYS A 297 -18.23 -23.37 0.22
CA LYS A 297 -16.96 -23.28 0.97
C LYS A 297 -15.76 -22.89 0.06
N PRO A 298 -15.80 -21.72 -0.60
CA PRO A 298 -14.71 -21.24 -1.45
C PRO A 298 -13.40 -20.99 -0.70
N VAL A 299 -13.43 -20.97 0.63
CA VAL A 299 -12.28 -20.69 1.49
C VAL A 299 -12.04 -21.87 2.44
N GLU A 300 -10.80 -22.31 2.49
CA GLU A 300 -10.29 -23.28 3.45
C GLU A 300 -9.22 -22.61 4.32
N GLN A 301 -9.39 -22.67 5.65
CA GLN A 301 -8.31 -22.33 6.57
C GLN A 301 -7.32 -23.50 6.63
N VAL A 302 -6.19 -23.35 5.91
CA VAL A 302 -5.13 -24.37 5.85
C VAL A 302 -4.55 -24.61 7.25
N TRP A 303 -4.25 -23.53 7.97
CA TRP A 303 -3.81 -23.58 9.35
C TRP A 303 -4.08 -22.26 10.08
N ARG A 304 -3.98 -22.33 11.42
CA ARG A 304 -3.96 -21.18 12.32
C ARG A 304 -2.83 -21.33 13.34
N ASN A 305 -2.08 -20.26 13.57
CA ASN A 305 -1.05 -20.14 14.60
C ASN A 305 -1.45 -19.05 15.62
N LYS A 306 -0.98 -19.17 16.87
CA LYS A 306 -1.16 -18.18 17.94
C LYS A 306 -0.26 -16.95 17.80
N ILE A 307 0.76 -16.96 16.92
CA ILE A 307 1.61 -15.79 16.65
C ILE A 307 0.78 -14.64 16.06
N GLN A 308 0.99 -13.43 16.56
CA GLN A 308 0.14 -12.28 16.30
C GLN A 308 1.00 -11.09 15.85
N GLY A 309 0.81 -10.65 14.62
CA GLY A 309 1.38 -9.41 14.12
C GLY A 309 0.70 -8.19 14.71
N TYR A 310 1.35 -7.03 14.61
CA TYR A 310 0.77 -5.76 15.03
C TYR A 310 1.25 -4.61 14.16
N MET A 311 0.33 -3.99 13.43
CA MET A 311 0.51 -2.81 12.53
C MET A 311 1.46 -3.01 11.34
N SER A 312 2.50 -3.80 11.50
CA SER A 312 3.51 -4.16 10.51
C SER A 312 2.94 -5.22 9.55
N THR A 313 2.72 -4.85 8.29
CA THR A 313 2.24 -5.84 7.31
C THR A 313 3.36 -6.83 6.94
N PRO A 314 3.12 -8.15 6.98
CA PRO A 314 4.16 -9.15 6.73
C PRO A 314 4.73 -9.13 5.31
N ILE A 315 6.00 -9.54 5.20
CA ILE A 315 6.65 -9.91 3.94
C ILE A 315 6.68 -11.43 3.83
N VAL A 316 6.36 -11.97 2.65
CA VAL A 316 6.48 -13.40 2.37
C VAL A 316 7.56 -13.65 1.33
N ILE A 317 8.60 -14.40 1.67
CA ILE A 317 9.71 -14.74 0.78
C ILE A 317 9.97 -16.24 0.88
N GLY A 318 10.05 -16.92 -0.26
CA GLY A 318 10.47 -18.32 -0.34
C GLY A 318 9.64 -19.27 0.54
N GLY A 319 8.32 -19.07 0.60
CA GLY A 319 7.42 -19.91 1.41
C GLY A 319 7.40 -19.57 2.91
N HIS A 320 8.04 -18.48 3.34
CA HIS A 320 8.12 -18.08 4.74
C HIS A 320 7.57 -16.67 4.94
N ALA A 321 6.77 -16.48 5.99
CA ALA A 321 6.25 -15.17 6.40
C ALA A 321 7.13 -14.55 7.50
N TYR A 322 7.53 -13.30 7.28
CA TYR A 322 8.33 -12.49 8.19
C TYR A 322 7.42 -11.46 8.85
N VAL A 323 7.22 -11.60 10.17
CA VAL A 323 6.17 -10.89 10.90
C VAL A 323 6.76 -10.18 12.11
N HIS A 324 6.55 -8.85 12.20
CA HIS A 324 6.80 -8.10 13.43
C HIS A 324 5.58 -8.17 14.33
N LEU A 325 5.81 -8.61 15.57
CA LEU A 325 4.80 -9.14 16.46
C LEU A 325 4.33 -8.11 17.48
N ARG A 326 3.12 -8.34 17.99
CA ARG A 326 2.53 -7.56 19.09
C ARG A 326 3.42 -7.44 20.32
N ASN A 327 4.21 -8.49 20.62
CA ASN A 327 5.13 -8.52 21.76
C ASN A 327 6.53 -7.97 21.40
N GLN A 328 6.62 -7.16 20.34
CA GLN A 328 7.81 -6.48 19.87
C GLN A 328 8.90 -7.43 19.37
N ARG A 329 8.58 -8.69 19.08
CA ARG A 329 9.54 -9.63 18.48
C ARG A 329 9.37 -9.67 16.97
N PHE A 330 10.36 -10.20 16.27
CA PHE A 330 10.28 -10.55 14.86
C PHE A 330 10.31 -12.06 14.71
N ALA A 331 9.50 -12.62 13.82
CA ALA A 331 9.39 -14.06 13.63
C ALA A 331 9.39 -14.46 12.15
N CYS A 332 9.89 -15.66 11.88
CA CYS A 332 9.75 -16.38 10.61
C CYS A 332 8.77 -17.54 10.80
N LEU A 333 7.75 -17.60 9.95
CA LEU A 333 6.77 -18.68 9.93
C LEU A 333 6.82 -19.43 8.60
N ASP A 334 6.97 -20.74 8.65
CA ASP A 334 6.83 -21.62 7.49
C ASP A 334 5.36 -21.65 7.06
N LEU A 335 5.06 -21.21 5.82
CA LEU A 335 3.69 -21.19 5.30
C LEU A 335 3.15 -22.58 4.96
N THR A 336 4.02 -23.59 4.78
CA THR A 336 3.60 -24.97 4.56
C THR A 336 3.00 -25.57 5.83
N THR A 337 3.68 -25.38 6.97
CA THR A 337 3.31 -26.03 8.23
C THR A 337 2.60 -25.12 9.22
N GLY A 338 2.70 -23.80 9.04
CA GLY A 338 2.22 -22.78 9.98
C GLY A 338 3.06 -22.67 11.25
N LYS A 339 4.22 -23.34 11.33
CA LYS A 339 5.10 -23.33 12.50
C LYS A 339 6.05 -22.14 12.46
N GLU A 340 6.52 -21.77 13.65
CA GLU A 340 7.62 -20.82 13.81
C GLU A 340 8.95 -21.53 13.54
N ASP A 341 9.77 -20.99 12.65
CA ASP A 341 11.16 -21.42 12.48
C ASP A 341 12.06 -20.75 13.51
N TRP A 342 11.83 -19.46 13.74
CA TRP A 342 12.50 -18.69 14.79
C TRP A 342 11.70 -17.46 15.21
N ILE A 343 12.03 -16.97 16.42
CA ILE A 343 11.54 -15.72 16.99
C ILE A 343 12.69 -14.99 17.69
N THR A 344 12.78 -13.67 17.52
CA THR A 344 13.81 -12.85 18.17
C THR A 344 13.45 -12.52 19.62
N THR A 345 14.37 -11.85 20.32
CA THR A 345 14.02 -11.06 21.51
C THR A 345 13.22 -9.81 21.14
N PRO A 346 12.54 -9.15 22.11
CA PRO A 346 11.77 -7.94 21.84
C PRO A 346 12.64 -6.71 21.48
N PHE A 347 12.29 -5.99 20.41
CA PHE A 347 12.76 -4.67 20.04
C PHE A 347 11.84 -4.04 18.97
N GLY A 348 11.61 -2.73 19.08
CA GLY A 348 10.69 -1.99 18.20
C GLY A 348 9.22 -2.31 18.46
N ARG A 349 8.37 -1.29 18.45
CA ARG A 349 6.91 -1.36 18.49
C ARG A 349 6.27 -1.44 17.11
N TYR A 350 6.94 -0.99 16.06
CA TYR A 350 6.45 -1.05 14.68
C TYR A 350 7.57 -1.10 13.66
N TRP A 351 7.39 -1.95 12.66
CA TRP A 351 8.30 -2.06 11.52
C TRP A 351 7.56 -1.79 10.22
N SER A 352 8.07 -0.83 9.45
CA SER A 352 7.77 -0.75 8.02
C SER A 352 8.76 -1.63 7.27
N MET A 353 8.29 -2.47 6.34
CA MET A 353 9.14 -3.45 5.66
C MET A 353 8.99 -3.38 4.14
N VAL A 354 10.12 -3.36 3.45
CA VAL A 354 10.26 -3.48 1.99
C VAL A 354 11.21 -4.62 1.67
N ALA A 355 10.98 -5.35 0.59
CA ALA A 355 11.78 -6.49 0.19
C ALA A 355 12.32 -6.36 -1.23
N GLN A 356 13.51 -6.94 -1.44
CA GLN A 356 14.11 -7.15 -2.74
C GLN A 356 14.85 -8.49 -2.74
N GLY A 357 14.40 -9.42 -3.59
CA GLY A 357 14.92 -10.79 -3.59
C GLY A 357 14.76 -11.45 -2.22
N ASN A 358 15.87 -11.87 -1.60
CA ASN A 358 15.90 -12.46 -0.26
C ASN A 358 16.34 -11.48 0.84
N ARG A 359 16.21 -10.17 0.62
CA ARG A 359 16.55 -9.14 1.61
C ARG A 359 15.31 -8.37 2.01
N ILE A 360 15.23 -8.05 3.30
CA ILE A 360 14.20 -7.19 3.87
C ILE A 360 14.88 -5.94 4.43
N LEU A 361 14.44 -4.79 3.98
CA LEU A 361 14.74 -3.50 4.57
C LEU A 361 13.59 -3.15 5.54
N ALA A 362 13.91 -3.09 6.83
CA ALA A 362 12.94 -2.84 7.89
C ALA A 362 13.28 -1.53 8.62
N LEU A 363 12.35 -0.58 8.63
CA LEU A 363 12.43 0.65 9.41
C LEU A 363 11.66 0.47 10.72
N ASP A 364 12.39 0.51 11.83
CA ASP A 364 11.84 0.51 13.18
C ASP A 364 11.30 1.88 13.56
N GLU A 365 10.30 1.93 14.45
CA GLU A 365 9.76 3.20 14.89
C GLU A 365 10.77 4.05 15.63
N THR A 366 11.85 3.49 16.16
CA THR A 366 12.94 4.28 16.74
C THR A 366 13.78 5.02 15.71
N GLY A 367 13.53 4.84 14.40
CA GLY A 367 14.31 5.45 13.32
C GLY A 367 15.56 4.66 12.92
N ASP A 368 15.65 3.41 13.35
CA ASP A 368 16.72 2.48 12.97
C ASP A 368 16.30 1.69 11.72
N LEU A 369 17.07 1.83 10.64
CA LEU A 369 16.89 1.09 9.39
C LEU A 369 17.75 -0.16 9.43
N ARG A 370 17.15 -1.32 9.19
CA ARG A 370 17.79 -2.64 9.24
C ARG A 370 17.72 -3.32 7.90
N LEU A 371 18.84 -3.87 7.44
CA LEU A 371 18.90 -4.77 6.30
C LEU A 371 19.07 -6.18 6.83
N ILE A 372 18.12 -7.05 6.50
CA ILE A 372 18.01 -8.41 7.03
C ILE A 372 18.04 -9.37 5.86
N ARG A 373 18.70 -10.53 6.02
CA ARG A 373 18.54 -11.65 5.10
C ARG A 373 17.31 -12.46 5.50
N ALA A 374 16.39 -12.65 4.56
CA ALA A 374 15.23 -13.50 4.72
C ALA A 374 15.67 -14.97 4.59
N THR A 375 15.73 -15.68 5.72
CA THR A 375 16.13 -17.09 5.78
C THR A 375 15.46 -17.80 6.96
N PRO A 376 15.05 -19.08 6.84
CA PRO A 376 14.42 -19.84 7.94
C PRO A 376 15.41 -20.33 9.00
N GLU A 377 16.73 -20.21 8.79
CA GLU A 377 17.76 -20.71 9.71
C GLU A 377 17.95 -19.82 10.95
N GLY A 378 17.54 -18.55 10.88
CA GLY A 378 17.65 -17.61 11.99
C GLY A 378 17.48 -16.15 11.57
N TYR A 379 17.45 -15.26 12.57
CA TYR A 379 17.49 -13.82 12.34
C TYR A 379 18.89 -13.37 11.94
N GLU A 380 19.05 -12.96 10.67
CA GLU A 380 20.33 -12.53 10.10
C GLU A 380 20.32 -11.02 9.78
N LEU A 381 20.80 -10.21 10.73
CA LEU A 381 21.04 -8.78 10.50
C LEU A 381 22.31 -8.59 9.65
N VAL A 382 22.14 -8.02 8.45
CA VAL A 382 23.23 -7.70 7.51
C VAL A 382 23.82 -6.33 7.83
N GLY A 383 23.00 -5.37 8.25
CA GLY A 383 23.45 -4.04 8.64
C GLY A 383 22.34 -3.20 9.25
N GLU A 384 22.73 -2.14 9.95
CA GLU A 384 21.83 -1.18 10.57
C GLU A 384 22.34 0.25 10.35
N ALA A 385 21.44 1.22 10.26
CA ALA A 385 21.75 2.65 10.19
C ALA A 385 20.71 3.49 10.93
N LYS A 386 21.15 4.58 11.58
CA LYS A 386 20.23 5.57 12.18
C LYS A 386 19.77 6.56 11.12
N VAL A 387 18.48 6.52 10.75
CA VAL A 387 17.92 7.36 9.66
C VAL A 387 16.87 8.36 10.13
N ALA A 388 16.40 8.28 11.37
CA ALA A 388 15.57 9.29 11.99
C ALA A 388 15.91 9.44 13.48
N ALA A 389 15.79 10.66 14.00
CA ALA A 389 15.95 10.94 15.43
C ALA A 389 14.61 10.86 16.18
N GLU A 390 13.52 11.13 15.48
CA GLU A 390 12.16 11.06 15.98
C GLU A 390 11.50 9.75 15.57
N GLU A 391 10.36 9.43 16.18
CA GLU A 391 9.69 8.18 15.87
C GLU A 391 9.18 8.12 14.42
N SER A 392 9.29 6.96 13.78
CA SER A 392 8.79 6.73 12.41
C SER A 392 7.73 5.64 12.37
N TRP A 393 6.50 6.04 12.11
CA TRP A 393 5.36 5.11 12.03
C TRP A 393 4.81 4.96 10.60
N ALA A 394 5.41 5.69 9.67
CA ALA A 394 5.03 5.70 8.28
C ALA A 394 5.71 4.56 7.52
N HIS A 395 5.07 4.10 6.45
CA HIS A 395 5.70 3.11 5.59
C HIS A 395 6.87 3.76 4.83
N LEU A 396 8.08 3.18 4.88
CA LEU A 396 9.19 3.72 4.08
C LEU A 396 8.91 3.56 2.58
N ALA A 397 9.41 4.50 1.79
CA ALA A 397 9.38 4.40 0.33
C ALA A 397 10.77 4.12 -0.21
N VAL A 398 10.85 3.25 -1.22
CA VAL A 398 12.08 2.92 -1.93
C VAL A 398 11.83 3.08 -3.42
N GLU A 399 12.60 3.95 -4.07
CA GLU A 399 12.52 4.22 -5.49
C GLU A 399 13.91 4.17 -6.12
N GLY A 400 14.20 3.11 -6.87
CA GLY A 400 15.54 2.87 -7.39
C GLY A 400 16.58 2.85 -6.28
N THR A 401 17.47 3.85 -6.26
CA THR A 401 18.50 4.00 -5.22
C THR A 401 18.14 4.93 -4.09
N GLU A 402 16.93 5.48 -4.09
CA GLU A 402 16.49 6.49 -3.13
C GLU A 402 15.56 5.88 -2.09
N LEU A 403 15.67 6.40 -0.86
CA LEU A 403 14.78 6.06 0.23
C LEU A 403 14.15 7.32 0.79
N TYR A 404 12.87 7.25 1.12
CA TYR A 404 12.17 8.32 1.80
C TYR A 404 11.66 7.85 3.15
N ILE A 405 12.14 8.51 4.19
CA ILE A 405 11.90 8.18 5.59
C ILE A 405 11.09 9.32 6.19
N ARG A 406 9.87 9.02 6.62
CA ARG A 406 9.02 9.96 7.31
C ARG A 406 9.01 9.66 8.80
N ASP A 407 9.46 10.62 9.60
CA ASP A 407 9.29 10.62 11.04
C ASP A 407 8.16 11.57 11.46
N LEU A 408 7.82 11.59 12.74
CA LEU A 408 6.74 12.43 13.27
C LEU A 408 6.98 13.93 13.10
N LYS A 409 8.20 14.37 12.73
CA LYS A 409 8.55 15.78 12.57
C LYS A 409 9.10 16.13 11.18
N GLY A 410 9.07 15.23 10.21
CA GLY A 410 9.66 15.52 8.91
C GLY A 410 9.80 14.35 7.95
N LEU A 411 10.25 14.68 6.75
CA LEU A 411 10.56 13.76 5.67
C LEU A 411 12.03 13.93 5.29
N SER A 412 12.76 12.84 5.25
CA SER A 412 14.17 12.80 4.82
C SER A 412 14.31 11.92 3.60
N ALA A 413 15.03 12.41 2.59
CA ALA A 413 15.46 11.62 1.45
C ALA A 413 16.90 11.16 1.64
N TYR A 414 17.13 9.89 1.35
CA TYR A 414 18.44 9.25 1.37
C TYR A 414 18.74 8.63 0.01
N ARG A 415 20.03 8.45 -0.31
CA ARG A 415 20.49 7.71 -1.48
C ARG A 415 21.53 6.66 -1.08
N TRP A 416 21.45 5.49 -1.70
CA TRP A 416 22.55 4.52 -1.64
C TRP A 416 23.81 5.08 -2.30
N LYS A 417 24.97 4.71 -1.77
CA LYS A 417 26.29 4.94 -2.39
C LYS A 417 26.88 3.69 -3.01
#